data_AF-A0A9R0SX85-F1
#
_entry.id   AF-A0A9R0SX85-F1
#
_cell.length_a   1.000
_cell.length_b   1.000
_cell.length_c   1.000
_cell.angle_alpha   90.00
_cell.angle_beta   90.00
_cell.angle_gamma   90.00
#
_symmetry.space_group_name_H-M   'P 1'
#
loop_
_entity.id
_entity.type
_entity.pdbx_description
1 polymer ?
#
loop_
_entity_poly.entity_id
_entity_poly.type
_entity_poly.pdbx_seq_one_letter_code
_entity_poly.pdbx_strand_id
1 'polypeptide(L)'
;MRQVDEFRGQNDLVHLQIEEAKKECNQLRHERDNAMRQVDEFQGQNDLVRLQIEEAKKECDQLRHERDNAVRQIDALLTQNTVGRIQIEEAKMEHFKDLCKMEDTEYGCVYKGIINNTMVAIKLSKSESLFQQEISVLRQGGRHANIVTFVGMCSEASALVYEWLPKGNLEDRIVCADGTPPLSWHNRTQIIGEVCCALLFLHSHKPNASVHGDLRPCNILIGANYRSKLYNFGMSTLCLQPGSCPPNLTARLPYMDPEFLTIGDLTPLSDVYSLGVVILRLLTGMPPLAIAKKVKEAFQSDNLHLLIDKSAGDWPYTQAKQLALLGLRCVEMTREKRPDLTEVWTVVEALVRKPPAPSCPAHFICPILQEIMNDPQMASDGFTYEAEAIRRWLDGGSNRSPMTNLALPNRALIPNRALRSSIQEYLQASVALAVRSLNLNL
;
A
#
# COMPACT_ATOMS: atom_id res chain seq x y z
N MET A 1 -24.39 26.65 -99.25
CA MET A 1 -23.03 27.13 -98.91
C MET A 1 -22.86 27.29 -97.39
N ARG A 2 -23.64 28.14 -96.69
CA ARG A 2 -23.52 28.35 -95.22
C ARG A 2 -23.52 27.10 -94.34
N GLN A 3 -24.40 26.12 -94.58
CA GLN A 3 -24.44 24.88 -93.78
C GLN A 3 -23.18 24.02 -93.92
N VAL A 4 -22.53 24.01 -95.09
CA VAL A 4 -21.32 23.20 -95.32
C VAL A 4 -20.11 23.80 -94.60
N ASP A 5 -20.02 25.12 -94.55
CA ASP A 5 -18.96 25.83 -93.83
C ASP A 5 -19.12 25.69 -92.30
N GLU A 6 -20.37 25.66 -91.80
CA GLU A 6 -20.68 25.44 -90.38
C GLU A 6 -20.35 24.00 -89.93
N PHE A 7 -20.68 23.00 -90.75
CA PHE A 7 -20.27 21.60 -90.52
C PHE A 7 -18.76 21.41 -90.58
N ARG A 8 -18.05 22.11 -91.48
CA ARG A 8 -16.58 22.10 -91.51
C ARG A 8 -15.97 22.70 -90.25
N GLY A 9 -16.46 23.86 -89.80
CA GLY A 9 -15.99 24.48 -88.55
C GLY A 9 -16.23 23.61 -87.31
N GLN A 10 -17.37 22.91 -87.25
CA GLN A 10 -17.63 21.94 -86.18
C GLN A 10 -16.70 20.72 -86.25
N ASN A 11 -16.41 20.22 -87.45
CA ASN A 11 -15.50 19.08 -87.63
C ASN A 11 -14.05 19.44 -87.26
N ASP A 12 -13.59 20.64 -87.61
CA ASP A 12 -12.27 21.13 -87.25
C ASP A 12 -12.13 21.36 -85.73
N LEU A 13 -13.20 21.85 -85.06
CA LEU A 13 -13.25 21.99 -83.61
C LEU A 13 -13.19 20.63 -82.90
N VAL A 14 -13.92 19.63 -83.38
CA VAL A 14 -13.89 18.27 -82.84
C VAL A 14 -12.50 17.64 -83.04
N HIS A 15 -11.87 17.84 -84.18
CA HIS A 15 -10.50 17.38 -84.42
C HIS A 15 -9.49 18.01 -83.45
N LEU A 16 -9.63 19.32 -83.16
CA LEU A 16 -8.77 20.01 -82.20
C LEU A 16 -8.98 19.47 -80.77
N GLN A 17 -10.23 19.26 -80.35
CA GLN A 17 -10.56 18.67 -79.04
C GLN A 17 -10.03 17.24 -78.90
N ILE A 18 -10.08 16.43 -79.97
CA ILE A 18 -9.52 15.08 -79.98
C ILE A 18 -7.99 15.12 -79.82
N GLU A 19 -7.29 16.03 -80.49
CA GLU A 19 -5.84 16.17 -80.34
C GLU A 19 -5.43 16.68 -78.96
N GLU A 20 -6.19 17.58 -78.36
CA GLU A 20 -5.97 18.05 -76.99
C GLU A 20 -6.20 16.92 -75.97
N ALA A 21 -7.31 16.18 -76.09
CA ALA A 21 -7.60 15.03 -75.25
C ALA A 21 -6.56 13.91 -75.39
N LYS A 22 -6.00 13.70 -76.59
CA LYS A 22 -4.89 12.75 -76.81
C LYS A 22 -3.61 13.18 -76.09
N LYS A 23 -3.28 14.48 -76.13
CA LYS A 23 -2.11 15.02 -75.41
C LYS A 23 -2.28 14.85 -73.91
N GLU A 24 -3.44 15.18 -73.37
CA GLU A 24 -3.76 15.01 -71.96
C GLU A 24 -3.72 13.53 -71.54
N CYS A 25 -4.28 12.63 -72.35
CA CYS A 25 -4.22 11.18 -72.10
C CYS A 25 -2.78 10.65 -72.10
N ASN A 26 -1.93 11.13 -73.00
CA ASN A 26 -0.52 10.75 -73.04
C ASN A 26 0.25 11.27 -71.82
N GLN A 27 -0.05 12.48 -71.36
CA GLN A 27 0.54 13.05 -70.16
C GLN A 27 0.13 12.27 -68.89
N LEU A 28 -1.16 11.98 -68.74
CA LEU A 28 -1.67 11.17 -67.62
C LEU A 28 -1.11 9.74 -67.62
N ARG A 29 -0.90 9.13 -68.80
CA ARG A 29 -0.22 7.83 -68.91
C ARG A 29 1.22 7.91 -68.41
N HIS A 30 1.94 8.97 -68.76
CA HIS A 30 3.32 9.16 -68.30
C HIS A 30 3.40 9.37 -66.78
N GLU A 31 2.50 10.17 -66.22
CA GLU A 31 2.40 10.38 -64.77
C GLU A 31 2.05 9.08 -64.02
N ARG A 32 1.10 8.30 -64.54
CA ARG A 32 0.77 6.97 -64.01
C ARG A 32 1.98 6.05 -64.02
N ASP A 33 2.72 5.98 -65.12
CA ASP A 33 3.87 5.09 -65.26
C ASP A 33 5.04 5.51 -64.35
N ASN A 34 5.16 6.79 -64.02
CA ASN A 34 6.12 7.30 -63.04
C ASN A 34 5.67 6.99 -61.60
N ALA A 35 4.39 7.18 -61.29
CA ALA A 35 3.82 6.83 -59.98
C ALA A 35 3.93 5.32 -59.70
N MET A 36 3.69 4.47 -60.70
CA MET A 36 3.81 3.02 -60.57
C MET A 36 5.26 2.60 -60.25
N ARG A 37 6.25 3.23 -60.90
CA ARG A 37 7.67 3.00 -60.58
C ARG A 37 8.04 3.42 -59.14
N GLN A 38 7.48 4.51 -58.64
CA GLN A 38 7.69 4.91 -57.24
C GLN A 38 7.05 3.93 -56.25
N VAL A 39 5.85 3.42 -56.54
CA VAL A 39 5.20 2.41 -55.71
C VAL A 39 6.03 1.13 -55.64
N ASP A 40 6.57 0.66 -56.77
CA ASP A 40 7.44 -0.52 -56.81
C ASP A 40 8.72 -0.30 -55.97
N GLU A 41 9.31 0.89 -56.04
CA GLU A 41 10.48 1.27 -55.24
C GLU A 41 10.18 1.29 -53.73
N PHE A 42 9.05 1.89 -53.32
CA PHE A 42 8.62 1.90 -51.92
C PHE A 42 8.24 0.51 -51.40
N GLN A 43 7.67 -0.35 -52.24
CA GLN A 43 7.40 -1.74 -51.88
C GLN A 43 8.70 -2.50 -51.61
N GLY A 44 9.71 -2.35 -52.48
CA GLY A 44 11.03 -2.95 -52.26
C GLY A 44 11.71 -2.48 -50.97
N GLN A 45 11.60 -1.18 -50.64
CA GLN A 45 12.11 -0.64 -49.37
C GLN A 45 11.36 -1.19 -48.15
N ASN A 46 10.03 -1.32 -48.23
CA ASN A 46 9.22 -1.89 -47.14
C ASN A 46 9.55 -3.37 -46.89
N ASP A 47 9.78 -4.15 -47.94
CA ASP A 47 10.15 -5.56 -47.82
C ASP A 47 11.52 -5.72 -47.16
N LEU A 48 12.47 -4.83 -47.48
CA LEU A 48 13.78 -4.80 -46.83
C LEU A 48 13.68 -4.47 -45.33
N VAL A 49 12.87 -3.46 -44.96
CA VAL A 49 12.64 -3.10 -43.55
C VAL A 49 11.96 -4.24 -42.79
N ARG A 50 11.02 -4.94 -43.42
CA ARG A 50 10.36 -6.12 -42.81
C ARG A 50 11.36 -7.23 -42.51
N LEU A 51 12.27 -7.53 -43.44
CA LEU A 51 13.34 -8.51 -43.24
C LEU A 51 14.26 -8.11 -42.08
N GLN A 52 14.66 -6.84 -42.01
CA GLN A 52 15.49 -6.34 -40.90
C GLN A 52 14.77 -6.42 -39.54
N ILE A 53 13.47 -6.14 -39.48
CA ILE A 53 12.68 -6.29 -38.26
C ILE A 53 12.60 -7.76 -37.83
N GLU A 54 12.44 -8.68 -38.78
CA GLU A 54 12.36 -10.11 -38.47
C GLU A 54 13.71 -10.66 -37.97
N GLU A 55 14.82 -10.20 -38.55
CA GLU A 55 16.17 -10.53 -38.11
C GLU A 55 16.46 -9.98 -36.70
N ALA A 56 16.15 -8.70 -36.45
CA ALA A 56 16.29 -8.08 -35.14
C ALA A 56 15.42 -8.76 -34.06
N LYS A 57 14.24 -9.27 -34.45
CA LYS A 57 13.38 -10.07 -33.54
C LYS A 57 14.03 -11.38 -33.17
N LYS A 58 14.60 -12.12 -34.14
CA LYS A 58 15.31 -13.38 -33.89
C LYS A 58 16.51 -13.16 -32.95
N GLU A 59 17.27 -12.10 -33.18
CA GLU A 59 18.41 -11.74 -32.32
C GLU A 59 17.95 -11.39 -30.89
N CYS A 60 16.86 -10.62 -30.76
CA CYS A 60 16.29 -10.27 -29.46
C CYS A 60 15.76 -11.50 -28.69
N ASP A 61 15.11 -12.45 -29.39
CA ASP A 61 14.64 -13.69 -28.79
C ASP A 61 15.80 -14.60 -28.35
N GLN A 62 16.89 -14.63 -29.12
CA GLN A 62 18.10 -15.36 -28.75
C GLN A 62 18.77 -14.75 -27.51
N LEU A 63 18.95 -13.43 -27.48
CA LEU A 63 19.50 -12.72 -26.30
C LEU A 63 18.62 -12.89 -25.06
N ARG A 64 17.29 -12.91 -25.22
CA ARG A 64 16.35 -13.22 -24.11
C ARG A 64 16.54 -14.63 -23.59
N HIS A 65 16.70 -15.62 -24.48
CA HIS A 65 16.93 -17.00 -24.07
C HIS A 65 18.26 -17.16 -23.34
N GLU A 66 19.32 -16.52 -23.81
CA GLU A 66 20.64 -16.50 -23.15
C GLU A 66 20.57 -15.83 -21.78
N ARG A 67 19.89 -14.68 -21.66
CA ARG A 67 19.64 -14.02 -20.39
C ARG A 67 18.88 -14.92 -19.42
N ASP A 68 17.81 -15.57 -19.87
CA ASP A 68 16.98 -16.42 -19.00
C ASP A 68 17.76 -17.65 -18.52
N ASN A 69 18.64 -18.20 -19.35
CA ASN A 69 19.55 -19.28 -18.96
C ASN A 69 20.63 -18.79 -17.97
N ALA A 70 21.21 -17.60 -18.18
CA ALA A 70 22.15 -16.99 -17.24
C ALA A 70 21.49 -16.69 -15.89
N VAL A 71 20.24 -16.19 -15.89
CA VAL A 71 19.45 -15.97 -14.67
C VAL A 71 19.19 -17.30 -13.96
N ARG A 72 18.83 -18.38 -14.67
CA ARG A 72 18.69 -19.71 -14.06
C ARG A 72 19.99 -20.24 -13.44
N GLN A 73 21.13 -20.02 -14.10
CA GLN A 73 22.44 -20.40 -13.56
C GLN A 73 22.80 -19.57 -12.33
N ILE A 74 22.52 -18.26 -12.34
CA ILE A 74 22.69 -17.40 -11.17
C ILE A 74 21.74 -17.83 -10.04
N ASP A 75 20.48 -18.15 -10.31
CA ASP A 75 19.53 -18.67 -9.32
C ASP A 75 20.03 -19.98 -8.70
N ALA A 76 20.54 -20.91 -9.52
CA ALA A 76 21.12 -22.17 -9.04
C ALA A 76 22.36 -21.94 -8.15
N LEU A 77 23.19 -20.96 -8.49
CA LEU A 77 24.37 -20.57 -7.70
C LEU A 77 24.02 -19.79 -6.42
N LEU A 78 22.99 -18.94 -6.47
CA LEU A 78 22.45 -18.21 -5.32
C LEU A 78 21.79 -19.15 -4.31
N THR A 79 21.15 -20.22 -4.80
CA THR A 79 20.56 -21.29 -3.97
C THR A 79 21.64 -22.06 -3.19
N GLN A 80 22.86 -22.13 -3.72
CA GLN A 80 23.96 -22.87 -3.08
C GLN A 80 24.80 -22.03 -2.10
N ASN A 81 24.86 -20.70 -2.23
CA ASN A 81 25.90 -19.90 -1.56
C ASN A 81 25.48 -18.68 -0.72
N THR A 82 24.20 -18.46 -0.40
CA THR A 82 23.82 -17.30 0.44
C THR A 82 22.90 -17.63 1.61
N VAL A 83 23.55 -17.93 2.74
CA VAL A 83 23.16 -17.71 4.14
C VAL A 83 21.88 -16.86 4.36
N GLY A 84 20.89 -17.43 5.07
CA GLY A 84 20.03 -16.69 6.02
C GLY A 84 18.62 -16.26 5.60
N ARG A 85 18.11 -16.68 4.44
CA ARG A 85 16.83 -16.19 3.89
C ARG A 85 15.82 -17.32 3.70
N ILE A 86 14.66 -17.18 4.37
CA ILE A 86 13.39 -17.94 4.21
C ILE A 86 13.58 -19.35 3.61
N GLN A 87 13.66 -20.36 4.47
CA GLN A 87 13.39 -21.73 4.02
C GLN A 87 11.98 -21.74 3.43
N ILE A 88 11.89 -21.82 2.11
CA ILE A 88 10.64 -22.07 1.42
C ILE A 88 10.34 -23.54 1.71
N GLU A 89 9.62 -23.81 2.80
CA GLU A 89 9.08 -25.14 3.03
C GLU A 89 8.02 -25.40 1.95
N GLU A 90 8.23 -26.43 1.13
CA GLU A 90 7.20 -26.97 0.26
C GLU A 90 6.14 -27.64 1.12
N ALA A 91 5.04 -26.94 1.36
CA ALA A 91 3.87 -27.54 1.98
C ALA A 91 3.21 -28.47 0.95
N LYS A 92 3.09 -29.76 1.26
CA LYS A 92 2.34 -30.72 0.45
C LYS A 92 0.85 -30.61 0.72
N MET A 93 0.02 -31.00 -0.25
CA MET A 93 -1.44 -30.89 -0.14
C MET A 93 -2.01 -31.63 1.09
N GLU A 94 -1.35 -32.71 1.53
CA GLU A 94 -1.69 -33.48 2.72
C GLU A 94 -1.55 -32.72 4.06
N HIS A 95 -0.81 -31.60 4.09
CA HIS A 95 -0.65 -30.76 5.27
C HIS A 95 -1.81 -29.77 5.48
N PHE A 96 -2.68 -29.59 4.49
CA PHE A 96 -3.81 -28.66 4.58
C PHE A 96 -5.04 -29.36 5.18
N LYS A 97 -5.20 -29.24 6.50
CA LYS A 97 -6.40 -29.71 7.21
C LYS A 97 -7.39 -28.56 7.46
N ASP A 98 -8.68 -28.88 7.46
CA ASP A 98 -9.79 -27.99 7.84
C ASP A 98 -9.80 -26.63 7.12
N LEU A 99 -9.81 -26.67 5.78
CA LEU A 99 -9.87 -25.48 4.94
C LEU A 99 -11.26 -24.84 4.97
N CYS A 100 -11.33 -23.60 5.46
CA CYS A 100 -12.52 -22.77 5.37
C CYS A 100 -12.25 -21.61 4.41
N LYS A 101 -13.03 -21.52 3.32
CA LYS A 101 -12.92 -20.40 2.37
C LYS A 101 -13.34 -19.11 3.07
N MET A 102 -12.48 -18.11 3.07
CA MET A 102 -12.73 -16.84 3.76
C MET A 102 -13.01 -15.69 2.81
N GLU A 103 -12.17 -15.56 1.77
CA GLU A 103 -12.19 -14.35 0.95
C GLU A 103 -11.88 -14.67 -0.52
N ASP A 104 -12.68 -14.13 -1.43
CA ASP A 104 -12.36 -14.06 -2.85
C ASP A 104 -11.68 -12.73 -3.12
N THR A 105 -10.37 -12.76 -3.33
CA THR A 105 -9.59 -11.57 -3.68
C THR A 105 -9.48 -11.43 -5.20
N GLU A 106 -9.03 -10.26 -5.63
CA GLU A 106 -8.71 -10.03 -7.04
C GLU A 106 -7.58 -10.95 -7.55
N TYR A 107 -6.67 -11.36 -6.67
CA TYR A 107 -5.48 -12.16 -6.98
C TYR A 107 -5.62 -13.68 -6.74
N GLY A 108 -6.69 -14.11 -6.07
CA GLY A 108 -6.80 -15.49 -5.58
C GLY A 108 -7.92 -15.70 -4.57
N CYS A 109 -8.09 -16.93 -4.14
CA CYS A 109 -9.01 -17.28 -3.04
C CYS A 109 -8.17 -17.52 -1.77
N VAL A 110 -8.57 -16.94 -0.65
CA VAL A 110 -7.90 -17.12 0.64
C VAL A 110 -8.71 -18.06 1.52
N TYR A 111 -8.02 -19.06 2.06
CA TYR A 111 -8.55 -20.06 2.97
C TYR A 111 -7.87 -19.92 4.32
N LYS A 112 -8.64 -20.12 5.38
CA LYS A 112 -8.07 -20.36 6.71
C LYS A 112 -7.76 -21.84 6.85
N GLY A 113 -6.57 -22.17 7.35
CA GLY A 113 -6.17 -23.55 7.61
C GLY A 113 -5.28 -23.67 8.84
N ILE A 114 -4.88 -24.91 9.14
CA ILE A 114 -3.95 -25.23 10.22
C ILE A 114 -2.81 -26.08 9.66
N ILE A 115 -1.57 -25.66 9.88
CA ILE A 115 -0.36 -26.40 9.53
C ILE A 115 0.48 -26.55 10.80
N ASN A 116 0.83 -27.78 11.18
CA ASN A 116 1.61 -28.07 12.40
C ASN A 116 1.07 -27.34 13.65
N ASN A 117 -0.26 -27.42 13.87
CA ASN A 117 -0.99 -26.74 14.95
C ASN A 117 -0.89 -25.21 14.94
N THR A 118 -0.40 -24.61 13.86
CA THR A 118 -0.33 -23.16 13.67
C THR A 118 -1.40 -22.72 12.68
N MET A 119 -2.16 -21.69 13.05
CA MET A 119 -3.19 -21.12 12.19
C MET A 119 -2.54 -20.31 11.06
N VAL A 120 -2.95 -20.58 9.83
CA VAL A 120 -2.36 -19.97 8.62
C VAL A 120 -3.44 -19.46 7.67
N ALA A 121 -3.06 -18.51 6.83
CA ALA A 121 -3.82 -18.10 5.66
C ALA A 121 -3.20 -18.74 4.41
N ILE A 122 -4.01 -19.41 3.58
CA ILE A 122 -3.58 -20.12 2.38
C ILE A 122 -4.24 -19.45 1.19
N LYS A 123 -3.46 -18.78 0.34
CA LYS A 123 -3.92 -18.11 -0.86
C LYS A 123 -3.68 -19.00 -2.07
N LEU A 124 -4.76 -19.42 -2.72
CA LEU A 124 -4.72 -20.06 -4.03
C LEU A 124 -4.73 -18.99 -5.12
N SER A 125 -3.66 -18.93 -5.92
CA SER A 125 -3.53 -17.94 -6.99
C SER A 125 -4.49 -18.25 -8.16
N LYS A 126 -5.08 -17.23 -8.78
CA LYS A 126 -5.99 -17.44 -9.93
C LYS A 126 -5.29 -17.96 -11.19
N SER A 127 -3.99 -17.73 -11.30
CA SER A 127 -3.19 -18.12 -12.46
C SER A 127 -1.74 -18.30 -12.05
N GLU A 128 -1.02 -19.15 -12.76
CA GLU A 128 0.40 -19.41 -12.53
C GLU A 128 1.27 -18.15 -12.66
N SER A 129 0.93 -17.22 -13.55
CA SER A 129 1.66 -15.94 -13.68
C SER A 129 1.59 -15.07 -12.41
N LEU A 130 0.40 -14.99 -11.79
CA LEU A 130 0.21 -14.29 -10.52
C LEU A 130 1.01 -14.96 -9.38
N PHE A 131 1.00 -16.29 -9.34
CA PHE A 131 1.76 -17.07 -8.37
C PHE A 131 3.27 -16.80 -8.49
N GLN A 132 3.82 -16.93 -9.70
CA GLN A 132 5.24 -16.68 -9.96
C GLN A 132 5.65 -15.23 -9.67
N GLN A 133 4.78 -14.26 -9.98
CA GLN A 133 5.04 -12.87 -9.65
C GLN A 133 5.11 -12.65 -8.14
N GLU A 134 4.14 -13.15 -7.39
CA GLU A 134 4.13 -12.97 -5.94
C GLU A 134 5.36 -13.62 -5.29
N ILE A 135 5.77 -14.81 -5.77
CA ILE A 135 7.03 -15.44 -5.35
C ILE A 135 8.24 -14.55 -5.67
N SER A 136 8.30 -13.98 -6.87
CA SER A 136 9.40 -13.10 -7.28
C SER A 136 9.52 -11.88 -6.36
N VAL A 137 8.38 -11.33 -5.92
CA VAL A 137 8.31 -10.20 -5.01
C VAL A 137 8.71 -10.62 -3.59
N LEU A 138 8.22 -11.76 -3.11
CA LEU A 138 8.56 -12.30 -1.79
C LEU A 138 10.05 -12.65 -1.64
N ARG A 139 10.70 -13.11 -2.71
CA ARG A 139 12.16 -13.37 -2.72
C ARG A 139 12.97 -12.08 -2.52
N GLN A 140 12.46 -10.97 -3.07
CA GLN A 140 13.10 -9.66 -2.99
C GLN A 140 12.79 -8.97 -1.65
N GLY A 141 11.55 -9.08 -1.17
CA GLY A 141 11.08 -8.46 0.07
C GLY A 141 11.68 -9.11 1.31
N GLY A 142 12.41 -8.33 2.12
CA GLY A 142 12.88 -8.83 3.40
C GLY A 142 11.75 -9.00 4.44
N ARG A 143 12.10 -9.47 5.63
CA ARG A 143 11.16 -9.60 6.76
C ARG A 143 11.05 -8.27 7.50
N HIS A 144 9.82 -7.86 7.80
CA HIS A 144 9.54 -6.66 8.56
C HIS A 144 8.34 -6.87 9.49
N ALA A 145 8.33 -6.24 10.67
CA ALA A 145 7.29 -6.42 11.68
C ALA A 145 5.89 -6.00 11.19
N ASN A 146 5.82 -5.07 10.24
CA ASN A 146 4.59 -4.55 9.64
C ASN A 146 4.36 -5.02 8.20
N ILE A 147 4.96 -6.14 7.79
CA ILE A 147 4.66 -6.83 6.53
C ILE A 147 4.20 -8.24 6.87
N VAL A 148 3.18 -8.74 6.18
CA VAL A 148 2.65 -10.09 6.43
C VAL A 148 3.74 -11.13 6.20
N THR A 149 3.92 -12.00 7.18
CA THR A 149 4.95 -13.03 7.16
C THR A 149 4.55 -14.15 6.22
N PHE A 150 5.33 -14.31 5.17
CA PHE A 150 5.28 -15.49 4.31
C PHE A 150 5.90 -16.70 5.03
N VAL A 151 5.15 -17.80 5.05
CA VAL A 151 5.49 -19.05 5.75
C VAL A 151 6.03 -20.09 4.78
N GLY A 152 5.38 -20.27 3.62
CA GLY A 152 5.76 -21.30 2.65
C GLY A 152 4.86 -21.31 1.41
N MET A 153 5.09 -22.24 0.49
CA MET A 153 4.30 -22.37 -0.74
C MET A 153 4.01 -23.82 -1.08
N CYS A 154 3.03 -24.02 -1.96
CA CYS A 154 2.72 -25.29 -2.60
C CYS A 154 2.61 -25.05 -4.11
N SER A 155 3.65 -25.41 -4.87
CA SER A 155 3.71 -25.20 -6.32
C SER A 155 2.65 -26.01 -7.07
N GLU A 156 2.34 -27.23 -6.59
CA GLU A 156 1.33 -28.12 -7.20
C GLU A 156 -0.07 -27.49 -7.22
N ALA A 157 -0.39 -26.68 -6.21
CA ALA A 157 -1.68 -26.01 -6.06
C ALA A 157 -1.61 -24.50 -6.34
N SER A 158 -0.49 -23.98 -6.84
CA SER A 158 -0.18 -22.55 -6.96
C SER A 158 -0.59 -21.75 -5.71
N ALA A 159 -0.25 -22.31 -4.53
CA ALA A 159 -0.70 -21.84 -3.23
C ALA A 159 0.43 -21.17 -2.43
N LEU A 160 0.11 -20.06 -1.76
CA LEU A 160 1.01 -19.35 -0.87
C LEU A 160 0.46 -19.38 0.56
N VAL A 161 1.34 -19.64 1.52
CA VAL A 161 0.99 -19.77 2.94
C VAL A 161 1.57 -18.58 3.71
N TYR A 162 0.70 -17.92 4.46
CA TYR A 162 1.00 -16.74 5.27
C TYR A 162 0.57 -16.94 6.72
N GLU A 163 1.10 -16.10 7.61
CA GLU A 163 0.56 -16.00 8.97
C GLU A 163 -0.92 -15.59 8.94
N TRP A 164 -1.72 -16.14 9.86
CA TRP A 164 -3.13 -15.76 9.99
C TRP A 164 -3.27 -14.49 10.87
N LEU A 165 -3.97 -13.47 10.34
CA LEU A 165 -4.30 -12.25 11.08
C LEU A 165 -5.80 -12.24 11.47
N PRO A 166 -6.13 -12.41 12.77
CA PRO A 166 -7.50 -12.76 13.17
C PRO A 166 -8.51 -11.62 13.12
N LYS A 167 -8.09 -10.35 12.97
CA LYS A 167 -9.01 -9.21 12.89
C LYS A 167 -9.29 -8.77 11.43
N GLY A 168 -8.87 -9.56 10.45
CA GLY A 168 -9.16 -9.31 9.04
C GLY A 168 -8.44 -8.07 8.47
N ASN A 169 -8.98 -7.52 7.38
CA ASN A 169 -8.43 -6.36 6.70
C ASN A 169 -8.98 -5.03 7.29
N LEU A 170 -8.31 -3.91 6.98
CA LEU A 170 -8.68 -2.60 7.51
C LEU A 170 -9.97 -2.03 6.88
N GLU A 171 -10.33 -2.42 5.65
CA GLU A 171 -11.56 -1.98 4.98
C GLU A 171 -12.79 -2.31 5.84
N ASP A 172 -12.90 -3.59 6.22
CA ASP A 172 -13.98 -4.13 7.04
C ASP A 172 -13.99 -3.51 8.44
N ARG A 173 -12.80 -3.21 8.97
CA ARG A 173 -12.64 -2.61 10.30
C ARG A 173 -13.00 -1.12 10.34
N ILE A 174 -12.87 -0.39 9.22
CA ILE A 174 -13.33 1.01 9.11
C ILE A 174 -14.87 1.05 9.10
N VAL A 175 -15.51 0.14 8.36
CA VAL A 175 -16.99 0.11 8.24
C VAL A 175 -17.68 -0.69 9.34
N CYS A 176 -16.92 -1.23 10.30
CA CYS A 176 -17.42 -2.07 11.39
C CYS A 176 -18.23 -3.27 10.89
N ALA A 177 -17.74 -3.93 9.84
CA ALA A 177 -18.35 -5.14 9.28
C ALA A 177 -18.53 -6.21 10.37
N ASP A 178 -19.57 -7.03 10.21
CA ASP A 178 -19.96 -8.10 11.14
C ASP A 178 -20.16 -7.63 12.60
N GLY A 179 -20.52 -6.35 12.79
CA GLY A 179 -20.76 -5.77 14.11
C GLY A 179 -19.49 -5.58 14.94
N THR A 180 -18.32 -5.59 14.30
CA THR A 180 -17.05 -5.39 14.99
C THR A 180 -16.97 -3.96 15.58
N PRO A 181 -16.39 -3.76 16.78
CA PRO A 181 -16.34 -2.44 17.40
C PRO A 181 -15.48 -1.46 16.59
N PRO A 182 -15.77 -0.15 16.63
CA PRO A 182 -14.99 0.84 15.90
C PRO A 182 -13.55 0.88 16.40
N LEU A 183 -12.62 1.16 15.48
CA LEU A 183 -11.22 1.41 15.84
C LEU A 183 -11.11 2.75 16.56
N SER A 184 -10.50 2.75 17.75
CA SER A 184 -10.18 3.99 18.47
C SER A 184 -9.19 4.85 17.68
N TRP A 185 -9.20 6.16 17.90
CA TRP A 185 -8.29 7.08 17.23
C TRP A 185 -6.81 6.72 17.44
N HIS A 186 -6.47 6.20 18.63
CA HIS A 186 -5.14 5.70 18.95
C HIS A 186 -4.73 4.55 18.02
N ASN A 187 -5.60 3.54 17.88
CA ASN A 187 -5.35 2.41 16.97
C ASN A 187 -5.25 2.88 15.52
N ARG A 188 -6.10 3.82 15.10
CA ARG A 188 -6.03 4.38 13.73
C ARG A 188 -4.70 5.11 13.47
N THR A 189 -4.24 5.90 14.44
CA THR A 189 -2.94 6.60 14.37
C THR A 189 -1.76 5.63 14.36
N GLN A 190 -1.82 4.59 15.20
CA GLN A 190 -0.84 3.50 15.23
C GLN A 190 -0.74 2.78 13.88
N ILE A 191 -1.88 2.45 13.26
CA ILE A 191 -1.93 1.80 11.94
C ILE A 191 -1.28 2.68 10.88
N ILE A 192 -1.51 4.00 10.88
CA ILE A 192 -0.85 4.93 9.95
C ILE A 192 0.68 4.85 10.10
N GLY A 193 1.19 4.87 11.33
CA GLY A 193 2.63 4.75 11.59
C GLY A 193 3.20 3.42 11.12
N GLU A 194 2.52 2.33 11.39
CA GLU A 194 2.97 1.00 11.01
C GLU A 194 3.01 0.78 9.50
N VAL A 195 2.02 1.31 8.77
CA VAL A 195 2.01 1.32 7.31
C VAL A 195 3.17 2.18 6.79
N CYS A 196 3.42 3.34 7.40
CA CYS A 196 4.55 4.19 7.04
C CYS A 196 5.90 3.48 7.24
N CYS A 197 6.11 2.78 8.37
CA CYS A 197 7.28 1.95 8.61
C CYS A 197 7.45 0.85 7.54
N ALA A 198 6.37 0.15 7.19
CA ALA A 198 6.40 -0.89 6.17
C ALA A 198 6.81 -0.34 4.80
N LEU A 199 6.26 0.82 4.40
CA LEU A 199 6.60 1.47 3.15
C LEU A 199 8.05 1.99 3.14
N LEU A 200 8.53 2.59 4.23
CA LEU A 200 9.93 3.01 4.36
C LEU A 200 10.88 1.84 4.16
N PHE A 201 10.55 0.69 4.78
CA PHE A 201 11.31 -0.54 4.61
C PHE A 201 11.31 -0.99 3.14
N LEU A 202 10.15 -1.07 2.49
CA LEU A 202 10.03 -1.44 1.08
C LEU A 202 10.82 -0.50 0.16
N HIS A 203 10.69 0.82 0.36
CA HIS A 203 11.36 1.84 -0.45
C HIS A 203 12.88 1.89 -0.22
N SER A 204 13.38 1.35 0.89
CA SER A 204 14.82 1.30 1.19
C SER A 204 15.60 0.22 0.42
N HIS A 205 14.92 -0.73 -0.25
CA HIS A 205 15.57 -1.82 -0.98
C HIS A 205 16.43 -1.28 -2.14
N LYS A 206 17.55 -1.97 -2.42
CA LYS A 206 18.51 -1.65 -3.49
C LYS A 206 18.68 -2.87 -4.42
N PRO A 207 18.94 -2.68 -5.73
CA PRO A 207 19.23 -1.42 -6.42
C PRO A 207 17.99 -0.55 -6.70
N ASN A 208 16.80 -1.16 -6.78
CA ASN A 208 15.54 -0.47 -7.04
C ASN A 208 14.63 -0.54 -5.80
N ALA A 209 14.02 0.59 -5.45
CA ALA A 209 13.02 0.66 -4.40
C ALA A 209 11.81 -0.23 -4.75
N SER A 210 11.37 -1.08 -3.84
CA SER A 210 10.17 -1.89 -4.03
C SER A 210 8.94 -1.01 -3.75
N VAL A 211 8.21 -0.62 -4.80
CA VAL A 211 6.96 0.13 -4.66
C VAL A 211 5.81 -0.84 -4.39
N HIS A 212 4.96 -0.54 -3.41
CA HIS A 212 3.81 -1.39 -3.08
C HIS A 212 2.80 -1.40 -4.23
N GLY A 213 2.38 -0.22 -4.67
CA GLY A 213 1.57 0.00 -5.88
C GLY A 213 0.09 -0.38 -5.80
N ASP A 214 -0.36 -1.12 -4.78
CA ASP A 214 -1.79 -1.33 -4.48
C ASP A 214 -2.15 -1.02 -3.01
N LEU A 215 -1.62 0.07 -2.44
CA LEU A 215 -1.84 0.38 -1.03
C LEU A 215 -3.29 0.82 -0.78
N ARG A 216 -4.07 -0.04 -0.13
CA ARG A 216 -5.49 0.18 0.19
C ARG A 216 -5.86 -0.50 1.50
N PRO A 217 -6.95 -0.12 2.18
CA PRO A 217 -7.33 -0.75 3.45
C PRO A 217 -7.58 -2.26 3.37
N CYS A 218 -8.07 -2.79 2.24
CA CYS A 218 -8.19 -4.24 2.05
C CYS A 218 -6.84 -4.99 2.05
N ASN A 219 -5.72 -4.30 1.76
CA ASN A 219 -4.36 -4.85 1.78
C ASN A 219 -3.60 -4.54 3.08
N ILE A 220 -4.28 -3.99 4.10
CA ILE A 220 -3.72 -3.75 5.43
C ILE A 220 -4.43 -4.71 6.40
N LEU A 221 -3.74 -5.76 6.83
CA LEU A 221 -4.30 -6.79 7.72
C LEU A 221 -4.04 -6.44 9.19
N ILE A 222 -4.98 -6.81 10.07
CA ILE A 222 -4.96 -6.46 11.48
C ILE A 222 -4.79 -7.71 12.36
N GLY A 223 -3.75 -7.70 13.18
CA GLY A 223 -3.44 -8.77 14.13
C GLY A 223 -4.23 -8.69 15.43
N ALA A 224 -4.03 -9.67 16.33
CA ALA A 224 -4.74 -9.76 17.60
C ALA A 224 -4.61 -8.51 18.49
N ASN A 225 -3.45 -7.84 18.48
CA ASN A 225 -3.14 -6.65 19.27
C ASN A 225 -3.35 -5.33 18.51
N TYR A 226 -4.19 -5.32 17.46
CA TYR A 226 -4.38 -4.16 16.56
C TYR A 226 -3.11 -3.68 15.85
N ARG A 227 -2.06 -4.50 15.85
CA ARG A 227 -0.87 -4.31 15.03
C ARG A 227 -1.22 -4.62 13.59
N SER A 228 -0.94 -3.69 12.70
CA SER A 228 -1.17 -3.81 11.27
C SER A 228 0.03 -4.37 10.52
N LYS A 229 -0.26 -5.12 9.46
CA LYS A 229 0.72 -5.68 8.53
C LYS A 229 0.26 -5.48 7.10
N LEU A 230 1.17 -5.02 6.27
CA LEU A 230 0.95 -4.75 4.86
C LEU A 230 1.04 -6.06 4.04
N TYR A 231 0.12 -6.22 3.10
CA TYR A 231 -0.09 -7.43 2.31
C TYR A 231 -0.12 -7.12 0.80
N ASN A 232 0.13 -8.11 -0.06
CA ASN A 232 0.05 -7.99 -1.54
C ASN A 232 0.93 -6.88 -2.17
N PHE A 233 2.08 -6.55 -1.58
CA PHE A 233 3.00 -5.58 -2.19
C PHE A 233 3.54 -6.09 -3.55
N GLY A 234 3.76 -5.21 -4.52
CA GLY A 234 4.36 -5.55 -5.82
C GLY A 234 3.42 -6.28 -6.80
N MET A 235 2.13 -6.39 -6.49
CA MET A 235 1.13 -7.08 -7.33
C MET A 235 0.39 -6.14 -8.30
N SER A 236 0.70 -4.85 -8.31
CA SER A 236 -0.01 -3.82 -9.12
C SER A 236 0.36 -3.84 -10.61
N THR A 237 1.55 -4.30 -10.96
CA THR A 237 2.09 -4.21 -12.34
C THR A 237 1.43 -5.16 -13.33
N LEU A 238 0.77 -6.23 -12.87
CA LEU A 238 0.07 -7.19 -13.75
C LEU A 238 -1.27 -6.67 -14.24
N CYS A 239 -1.90 -5.76 -13.50
CA CYS A 239 -3.25 -5.30 -13.82
C CYS A 239 -3.28 -4.23 -14.91
N LEU A 240 -2.14 -3.69 -15.34
CA LEU A 240 -2.06 -2.55 -16.27
C LEU A 240 -1.48 -2.92 -17.64
N GLN A 241 -1.43 -4.21 -17.96
CA GLN A 241 -1.11 -4.68 -19.31
C GLN A 241 -2.15 -4.14 -20.32
N PRO A 242 -1.73 -3.63 -21.49
CA PRO A 242 -2.66 -3.14 -22.52
C PRO A 242 -3.71 -4.20 -22.87
N GLY A 243 -5.00 -3.84 -22.77
CA GLY A 243 -6.12 -4.74 -23.07
C GLY A 243 -6.67 -5.54 -21.89
N SER A 244 -6.12 -5.39 -20.68
CA SER A 244 -6.66 -5.95 -19.45
C SER A 244 -7.29 -4.86 -18.58
N CYS A 245 -8.54 -5.05 -18.14
CA CYS A 245 -9.12 -4.22 -17.09
C CYS A 245 -8.70 -4.78 -15.72
N PRO A 246 -8.09 -3.97 -14.83
CA PRO A 246 -7.85 -4.37 -13.46
C PRO A 246 -9.15 -4.88 -12.82
N PRO A 247 -9.16 -6.07 -12.19
CA PRO A 247 -10.26 -6.47 -11.34
C PRO A 247 -10.49 -5.40 -10.26
N ASN A 248 -11.77 -5.13 -9.94
CA ASN A 248 -12.19 -4.14 -8.94
C ASN A 248 -11.65 -2.71 -9.16
N LEU A 249 -11.44 -2.30 -10.41
CA LEU A 249 -10.92 -0.97 -10.77
C LEU A 249 -11.63 0.18 -10.03
N THR A 250 -12.96 0.16 -9.92
CA THR A 250 -13.73 1.20 -9.22
C THR A 250 -13.34 1.37 -7.74
N ALA A 251 -13.00 0.29 -7.06
CA ALA A 251 -12.52 0.32 -5.67
C ALA A 251 -11.05 0.72 -5.56
N ARG A 252 -10.27 0.56 -6.64
CA ARG A 252 -8.83 0.92 -6.70
C ARG A 252 -8.61 2.39 -7.04
N LEU A 253 -9.37 2.89 -8.00
CA LEU A 253 -9.20 4.23 -8.60
C LEU A 253 -9.01 5.34 -7.57
N PRO A 254 -9.75 5.40 -6.44
CA PRO A 254 -9.57 6.49 -5.47
C PRO A 254 -8.19 6.53 -4.82
N TYR A 255 -7.46 5.41 -4.79
CA TYR A 255 -6.13 5.28 -4.19
C TYR A 255 -5.00 5.33 -5.21
N MET A 256 -5.32 5.30 -6.51
CA MET A 256 -4.31 5.31 -7.57
C MET A 256 -3.79 6.72 -7.78
N ASP A 257 -2.46 6.83 -7.85
CA ASP A 257 -1.78 8.06 -8.18
C ASP A 257 -2.23 8.59 -9.56
N PRO A 258 -2.76 9.82 -9.65
CA PRO A 258 -3.25 10.37 -10.91
C PRO A 258 -2.16 10.49 -11.99
N GLU A 259 -0.92 10.75 -11.60
CA GLU A 259 0.19 10.79 -12.55
C GLU A 259 0.61 9.40 -12.99
N PHE A 260 0.44 8.38 -12.14
CA PHE A 260 0.64 6.99 -12.56
C PHE A 260 -0.38 6.57 -13.60
N LEU A 261 -1.65 6.97 -13.44
CA LEU A 261 -2.70 6.73 -14.43
C LEU A 261 -2.43 7.41 -15.77
N THR A 262 -1.67 8.51 -15.76
CA THR A 262 -1.39 9.31 -16.96
C THR A 262 -0.10 8.89 -17.66
N ILE A 263 0.97 8.66 -16.88
CA ILE A 263 2.33 8.44 -17.37
C ILE A 263 2.66 6.93 -17.43
N GLY A 264 2.02 6.12 -16.59
CA GLY A 264 2.31 4.68 -16.46
C GLY A 264 3.49 4.34 -15.54
N ASP A 265 4.21 5.35 -15.04
CA ASP A 265 5.39 5.16 -14.19
C ASP A 265 5.01 5.04 -12.71
N LEU A 266 5.25 3.86 -12.12
CA LEU A 266 4.99 3.60 -10.70
C LEU A 266 6.22 4.02 -9.85
N THR A 267 6.00 4.83 -8.81
CA THR A 267 7.09 5.38 -7.98
C THR A 267 6.79 5.30 -6.49
N PRO A 268 7.78 5.45 -5.59
CA PRO A 268 7.53 5.60 -4.16
C PRO A 268 6.50 6.69 -3.79
N LEU A 269 6.44 7.78 -4.57
CA LEU A 269 5.45 8.87 -4.39
C LEU A 269 4.02 8.45 -4.78
N SER A 270 3.87 7.37 -5.53
CA SER A 270 2.57 6.76 -5.79
C SER A 270 2.01 6.09 -4.54
N ASP A 271 2.85 5.42 -3.75
CA ASP A 271 2.45 4.88 -2.44
C ASP A 271 2.14 5.99 -1.43
N VAL A 272 2.86 7.11 -1.48
CA VAL A 272 2.56 8.29 -0.64
C VAL A 272 1.15 8.81 -0.92
N TYR A 273 0.75 8.90 -2.19
CA TYR A 273 -0.61 9.29 -2.56
C TYR A 273 -1.65 8.33 -1.97
N SER A 274 -1.47 7.03 -2.17
CA SER A 274 -2.36 6.01 -1.62
C SER A 274 -2.44 6.08 -0.09
N LEU A 275 -1.30 6.29 0.60
CA LEU A 275 -1.24 6.47 2.05
C LEU A 275 -2.03 7.71 2.49
N GLY A 276 -1.95 8.82 1.74
CA GLY A 276 -2.73 10.02 1.99
C GLY A 276 -4.24 9.73 2.01
N VAL A 277 -4.74 8.96 1.05
CA VAL A 277 -6.15 8.55 1.00
C VAL A 277 -6.51 7.67 2.20
N VAL A 278 -5.62 6.73 2.58
CA VAL A 278 -5.81 5.89 3.79
C VAL A 278 -5.87 6.72 5.06
N ILE A 279 -5.00 7.72 5.23
CA ILE A 279 -4.98 8.65 6.38
C ILE A 279 -6.32 9.38 6.47
N LEU A 280 -6.80 9.95 5.36
CA LEU A 280 -8.07 10.69 5.34
C LEU A 280 -9.26 9.78 5.66
N ARG A 281 -9.25 8.54 5.18
CA ARG A 281 -10.29 7.55 5.52
C ARG A 281 -10.26 7.18 6.99
N LEU A 282 -9.09 6.94 7.56
CA LEU A 282 -8.97 6.63 8.99
C LEU A 282 -9.42 7.79 9.87
N LEU A 283 -9.18 9.03 9.44
CA LEU A 283 -9.60 10.21 10.17
C LEU A 283 -11.13 10.40 10.16
N THR A 284 -11.77 10.17 9.02
CA THR A 284 -13.17 10.55 8.78
C THR A 284 -14.17 9.40 8.75
N GLY A 285 -13.69 8.15 8.59
CA GLY A 285 -14.52 6.96 8.38
C GLY A 285 -15.27 6.96 7.04
N MET A 286 -15.06 7.96 6.18
CA MET A 286 -15.84 8.15 4.95
C MET A 286 -15.34 7.25 3.81
N PRO A 287 -16.18 7.00 2.79
CA PRO A 287 -15.74 6.42 1.53
C PRO A 287 -14.63 7.27 0.87
N PRO A 288 -13.67 6.65 0.14
CA PRO A 288 -12.52 7.36 -0.42
C PRO A 288 -12.89 8.36 -1.52
N LEU A 289 -14.03 8.15 -2.21
CA LEU A 289 -14.40 8.99 -3.34
C LEU A 289 -14.66 10.44 -2.90
N ALA A 290 -13.92 11.38 -3.49
CA ALA A 290 -13.95 12.81 -3.18
C ALA A 290 -13.60 13.16 -1.71
N ILE A 291 -12.98 12.25 -0.95
CA ILE A 291 -12.65 12.47 0.46
C ILE A 291 -11.70 13.67 0.63
N ALA A 292 -10.68 13.78 -0.23
CA ALA A 292 -9.72 14.88 -0.22
C ALA A 292 -10.40 16.23 -0.44
N LYS A 293 -11.33 16.30 -1.39
CA LYS A 293 -12.11 17.52 -1.68
C LYS A 293 -12.93 17.94 -0.45
N LYS A 294 -13.69 17.01 0.13
CA LYS A 294 -14.53 17.27 1.31
C LYS A 294 -13.71 17.74 2.51
N VAL A 295 -12.59 17.06 2.78
CA VAL A 295 -11.70 17.44 3.88
C VAL A 295 -11.07 18.80 3.63
N LYS A 296 -10.64 19.11 2.40
CA LYS A 296 -10.08 20.42 2.03
C LYS A 296 -11.10 21.55 2.23
N GLU A 297 -12.33 21.39 1.76
CA GLU A 297 -13.42 22.36 1.93
C GLU A 297 -13.76 22.59 3.41
N ALA A 298 -13.86 21.51 4.19
CA ALA A 298 -14.10 21.61 5.63
C ALA A 298 -12.93 22.26 6.38
N PHE A 299 -11.69 21.99 5.98
CA PHE A 299 -10.51 22.62 6.55
C PHE A 299 -10.49 24.13 6.27
N GLN A 300 -10.82 24.54 5.04
CA GLN A 300 -10.90 25.95 4.65
C GLN A 300 -12.04 26.71 5.35
N SER A 301 -13.12 26.01 5.67
CA SER A 301 -14.29 26.58 6.35
C SER A 301 -14.26 26.41 7.88
N ASP A 302 -13.13 25.98 8.46
CA ASP A 302 -12.93 25.65 9.88
C ASP A 302 -13.96 24.65 10.47
N ASN A 303 -14.49 23.79 9.62
CA ASN A 303 -15.53 22.79 9.92
C ASN A 303 -14.98 21.36 9.96
N LEU A 304 -13.66 21.18 10.08
CA LEU A 304 -13.03 19.86 10.09
C LEU A 304 -13.60 18.95 11.20
N HIS A 305 -13.93 19.52 12.36
CA HIS A 305 -14.51 18.79 13.50
C HIS A 305 -15.84 18.08 13.19
N LEU A 306 -16.54 18.48 12.12
CA LEU A 306 -17.77 17.83 11.66
C LEU A 306 -17.50 16.58 10.81
N LEU A 307 -16.33 16.49 10.18
CA LEU A 307 -15.95 15.34 9.34
C LEU A 307 -15.15 14.27 10.10
N ILE A 308 -14.57 14.60 11.25
CA ILE A 308 -13.82 13.65 12.06
C ILE A 308 -14.77 12.56 12.56
N ASP A 309 -14.34 11.30 12.44
CA ASP A 309 -15.15 10.15 12.84
C ASP A 309 -15.26 10.06 14.37
N LYS A 310 -16.45 10.42 14.87
CA LYS A 310 -16.77 10.38 16.31
C LYS A 310 -16.84 8.96 16.87
N SER A 311 -17.02 7.94 16.04
CA SER A 311 -17.02 6.53 16.48
C SER A 311 -15.65 6.07 16.97
N ALA A 312 -14.58 6.76 16.57
CA ALA A 312 -13.21 6.50 17.02
C ALA A 312 -12.91 7.02 18.44
N GLY A 313 -13.90 7.62 19.12
CA GLY A 313 -13.75 8.30 20.40
C GLY A 313 -13.27 9.74 20.27
N ASP A 314 -12.76 10.29 21.36
CA ASP A 314 -12.37 11.70 21.44
C ASP A 314 -11.01 11.95 20.78
N TRP A 315 -11.02 12.24 19.49
CA TRP A 315 -9.83 12.71 18.77
C TRP A 315 -9.30 14.01 19.38
N PRO A 316 -8.01 14.08 19.75
CA PRO A 316 -7.38 15.36 20.04
C PRO A 316 -7.40 16.22 18.78
N TYR A 317 -8.16 17.32 18.80
CA TYR A 317 -8.41 18.13 17.59
C TYR A 317 -7.12 18.59 16.89
N THR A 318 -6.07 18.92 17.65
CA THR A 318 -4.75 19.28 17.12
C THR A 318 -4.14 18.14 16.30
N GLN A 319 -4.18 16.91 16.81
CA GLN A 319 -3.64 15.74 16.12
C GLN A 319 -4.48 15.39 14.89
N ALA A 320 -5.80 15.46 15.01
CA ALA A 320 -6.71 15.28 13.89
C ALA A 320 -6.47 16.30 12.77
N LYS A 321 -6.23 17.57 13.12
CA LYS A 321 -5.89 18.64 12.18
C LYS A 321 -4.54 18.40 11.50
N GLN A 322 -3.54 17.91 12.24
CA GLN A 322 -2.23 17.52 11.68
C GLN A 322 -2.37 16.35 10.71
N LEU A 323 -3.12 15.30 11.05
CA LEU A 323 -3.39 14.17 10.15
C LEU A 323 -4.17 14.59 8.90
N ALA A 324 -5.16 15.47 9.04
CA ALA A 324 -5.90 16.02 7.90
C ALA A 324 -4.97 16.76 6.94
N LEU A 325 -4.13 17.65 7.46
CA LEU A 325 -3.17 18.41 6.65
C LEU A 325 -2.15 17.49 5.97
N LEU A 326 -1.63 16.51 6.71
CA LEU A 326 -0.70 15.51 6.18
C LEU A 326 -1.34 14.70 5.06
N GLY A 327 -2.55 14.17 5.28
CA GLY A 327 -3.31 13.44 4.27
C GLY A 327 -3.56 14.29 3.02
N LEU A 328 -3.93 15.56 3.18
CA LEU A 328 -4.13 16.50 2.07
C LEU A 328 -2.84 16.77 1.27
N ARG A 329 -1.69 16.93 1.95
CA ARG A 329 -0.38 17.07 1.28
C ARG A 329 0.01 15.82 0.49
N CYS A 330 -0.25 14.64 1.04
CA CYS A 330 0.05 13.37 0.38
C CYS A 330 -0.78 13.15 -0.91
N VAL A 331 -2.03 13.62 -0.93
CA VAL A 331 -2.94 13.47 -2.09
C VAL A 331 -2.88 14.62 -3.09
N GLU A 332 -1.81 15.42 -3.08
CA GLU A 332 -1.58 16.43 -4.11
C GLU A 332 -1.51 15.76 -5.50
N MET A 333 -2.15 16.38 -6.49
CA MET A 333 -2.26 15.81 -7.83
C MET A 333 -0.89 15.68 -8.50
N THR A 334 0.00 16.61 -8.21
CA THR A 334 1.38 16.69 -8.73
C THR A 334 2.34 16.05 -7.73
N ARG A 335 3.13 15.06 -8.16
CA ARG A 335 4.08 14.29 -7.34
C ARG A 335 5.08 15.18 -6.62
N GLU A 336 5.61 16.21 -7.28
CA GLU A 336 6.65 17.09 -6.71
C GLU A 336 6.14 17.92 -5.53
N LYS A 337 4.83 18.04 -5.36
CA LYS A 337 4.21 18.75 -4.22
C LYS A 337 3.94 17.82 -3.03
N ARG A 338 4.05 16.51 -3.23
CA ARG A 338 3.85 15.53 -2.17
C ARG A 338 5.10 15.51 -1.27
N PRO A 339 4.93 15.33 0.04
CA PRO A 339 6.06 15.10 0.93
C PRO A 339 6.73 13.76 0.59
N ASP A 340 8.03 13.66 0.84
CA ASP A 340 8.66 12.34 0.86
C ASP A 340 8.17 11.53 2.08
N LEU A 341 8.37 10.21 2.04
CA LEU A 341 7.87 9.34 3.10
C LEU A 341 8.60 9.56 4.46
N THR A 342 9.80 10.13 4.44
CA THR A 342 10.57 10.48 5.65
C THR A 342 9.97 11.70 6.35
N GLU A 343 9.54 12.71 5.59
CA GLU A 343 8.75 13.84 6.08
C GLU A 343 7.43 13.36 6.68
N VAL A 344 6.73 12.46 5.98
CA VAL A 344 5.49 11.86 6.46
C VAL A 344 5.73 11.14 7.79
N TRP A 345 6.77 10.30 7.85
CA TRP A 345 7.14 9.58 9.07
C TRP A 345 7.46 10.53 10.22
N THR A 346 8.16 11.63 9.99
CA THR A 346 8.51 12.59 11.05
C THR A 346 7.26 13.15 11.74
N VAL A 347 6.21 13.46 10.98
CA VAL A 347 4.93 13.93 11.53
C VAL A 347 4.20 12.78 12.24
N VAL A 348 4.11 11.61 11.61
CA VAL A 348 3.36 10.47 12.15
C VAL A 348 4.03 9.90 13.40
N GLU A 349 5.36 9.83 13.45
CA GLU A 349 6.13 9.37 14.60
C GLU A 349 5.83 10.21 15.83
N ALA A 350 5.73 11.54 15.68
CA ALA A 350 5.37 12.44 16.78
C ALA A 350 3.94 12.21 17.31
N LEU A 351 3.04 11.69 16.45
CA LEU A 351 1.66 11.35 16.80
C LEU A 351 1.52 9.94 17.40
N VAL A 352 2.39 9.02 16.96
CA VAL A 352 2.43 7.61 17.39
C VAL A 352 3.22 7.44 18.68
N ARG A 353 4.36 8.14 18.81
CA ARG A 353 5.02 8.28 20.10
C ARG A 353 4.01 8.89 21.04
N LYS A 354 3.64 8.15 22.08
CA LYS A 354 3.26 8.78 23.34
C LYS A 354 4.28 9.91 23.55
N PRO A 355 3.86 11.16 23.80
CA PRO A 355 4.81 12.22 24.07
C PRO A 355 5.84 11.65 25.04
N PRO A 356 7.17 11.91 24.87
CA PRO A 356 8.09 11.54 25.93
C PRO A 356 7.45 12.09 27.19
N ALA A 357 7.03 11.18 28.09
CA ALA A 357 6.33 11.59 29.28
C ALA A 357 7.21 12.70 29.86
N PRO A 358 6.69 13.90 30.16
CA PRO A 358 7.53 15.01 30.59
C PRO A 358 8.26 14.58 31.87
N SER A 359 9.46 13.99 31.71
CA SER A 359 10.09 13.05 32.65
C SER A 359 9.14 12.59 33.76
N CYS A 360 8.17 11.71 33.45
CA CYS A 360 7.23 11.25 34.46
C CYS A 360 8.04 10.73 35.65
N PRO A 361 7.92 11.35 36.84
CA PRO A 361 8.72 10.94 37.97
C PRO A 361 8.58 9.44 38.18
N ALA A 362 9.70 8.72 38.32
CA ALA A 362 9.69 7.25 38.36
C ALA A 362 8.73 6.68 39.43
N HIS A 363 8.49 7.44 40.52
CA HIS A 363 7.57 7.08 41.59
C HIS A 363 6.07 7.16 41.22
N PHE A 364 5.72 7.71 40.05
CA PHE A 364 4.36 7.69 39.50
C PHE A 364 4.08 6.43 38.67
N ILE A 365 5.13 5.70 38.28
CA ILE A 365 5.05 4.53 37.41
C ILE A 365 4.90 3.27 38.26
N CYS A 366 3.89 2.45 37.93
CA CYS A 366 3.66 1.15 38.55
C CYS A 366 4.81 0.20 38.19
N PRO A 367 5.52 -0.39 39.17
CA PRO A 367 6.62 -1.30 38.89
C PRO A 367 6.22 -2.58 38.14
N ILE A 368 4.96 -3.03 38.30
CA ILE A 368 4.44 -4.24 37.64
C ILE A 368 4.00 -3.93 36.20
N LEU A 369 3.20 -2.87 36.03
CA LEU A 369 2.59 -2.55 34.73
C LEU A 369 3.47 -1.68 33.83
N GLN A 370 4.47 -0.99 34.40
CA GLN A 370 5.30 0.00 33.69
C GLN A 370 4.47 1.16 33.09
N GLU A 371 3.35 1.50 33.74
CA GLU A 371 2.43 2.59 33.37
C GLU A 371 2.17 3.52 34.56
N ILE A 372 1.70 4.76 34.31
CA ILE A 372 1.34 5.70 35.39
C ILE A 372 0.18 5.12 36.22
N MET A 373 0.32 5.09 37.54
CA MET A 373 -0.69 4.57 38.45
C MET A 373 -1.94 5.45 38.47
N ASN A 374 -3.12 4.83 38.34
CA ASN A 374 -4.41 5.48 38.47
C ASN A 374 -4.99 5.28 39.89
N ASP A 375 -4.84 4.09 40.46
CA ASP A 375 -5.19 3.79 41.86
C ASP A 375 -3.97 3.24 42.62
N PRO A 376 -3.02 4.11 43.02
CA PRO A 376 -1.81 3.66 43.70
C PRO A 376 -2.12 3.06 45.09
N GLN A 377 -1.71 1.81 45.32
CA GLN A 377 -1.79 1.10 46.60
C GLN A 377 -0.41 0.66 47.07
N MET A 378 -0.12 0.95 48.34
CA MET A 378 1.14 0.64 48.99
C MET A 378 1.08 -0.74 49.64
N ALA A 379 2.07 -1.59 49.37
CA ALA A 379 2.27 -2.87 50.04
C ALA A 379 3.06 -2.69 51.35
N SER A 380 3.12 -3.75 52.17
CA SER A 380 3.74 -3.72 53.51
C SER A 380 5.25 -3.48 53.52
N ASP A 381 5.91 -3.56 52.37
CA ASP A 381 7.31 -3.21 52.14
C ASP A 381 7.52 -1.72 51.81
N GLY A 382 6.45 -0.93 51.72
CA GLY A 382 6.49 0.51 51.43
C GLY A 382 6.51 0.85 49.94
N PHE A 383 6.55 -0.13 49.04
CA PHE A 383 6.45 0.13 47.60
C PHE A 383 4.99 0.31 47.18
N THR A 384 4.76 1.19 46.20
CA THR A 384 3.43 1.51 45.69
C THR A 384 3.25 0.94 44.28
N TYR A 385 2.08 0.39 44.01
CA TYR A 385 1.72 -0.31 42.79
C TYR A 385 0.32 0.10 42.34
N GLU A 386 -0.04 -0.18 41.09
CA GLU A 386 -1.44 -0.12 40.65
C GLU A 386 -2.26 -1.19 41.40
N ALA A 387 -3.39 -0.77 41.97
CA ALA A 387 -4.24 -1.59 42.82
C ALA A 387 -4.56 -2.96 42.22
N GLU A 388 -4.98 -2.97 40.96
CA GLU A 388 -5.37 -4.19 40.26
C GLU A 388 -4.17 -5.15 40.05
N ALA A 389 -3.00 -4.59 39.75
CA ALA A 389 -1.79 -5.35 39.48
C ALA A 389 -1.24 -6.03 40.74
N ILE A 390 -1.16 -5.31 41.86
CA ILE A 390 -0.66 -5.88 43.11
C ILE A 390 -1.63 -6.89 43.72
N ARG A 391 -2.95 -6.67 43.56
CA ARG A 391 -3.95 -7.67 43.99
C ARG A 391 -3.80 -8.97 43.22
N ARG A 392 -3.71 -8.90 41.89
CA ARG A 392 -3.46 -10.10 41.06
C ARG A 392 -2.18 -10.83 41.44
N TRP A 393 -1.10 -10.09 41.74
CA TRP A 393 0.16 -10.68 42.17
C TRP A 393 0.03 -11.46 43.48
N LEU A 394 -0.63 -10.88 44.47
CA LEU A 394 -0.87 -11.53 45.76
C LEU A 394 -1.86 -12.70 45.64
N ASP A 395 -2.94 -12.52 44.87
CA ASP A 395 -3.97 -13.55 44.65
C ASP A 395 -3.43 -14.75 43.87
N GLY A 396 -2.40 -14.56 43.05
CA GLY A 396 -1.62 -15.62 42.42
C GLY A 396 -0.77 -16.47 43.39
N GLY A 397 -0.88 -16.24 44.70
CA GLY A 397 -0.20 -17.03 45.74
C GLY A 397 1.18 -16.50 46.13
N SER A 398 1.64 -15.39 45.54
CA SER A 398 2.94 -14.79 45.88
C SER A 398 2.87 -14.08 47.23
N ASN A 399 3.84 -14.35 48.11
CA ASN A 399 4.05 -13.65 49.37
C ASN A 399 5.28 -12.73 49.32
N ARG A 400 5.76 -12.38 48.12
CA ARG A 400 6.99 -11.62 47.90
C ARG A 400 6.71 -10.29 47.23
N SER A 401 7.54 -9.29 47.52
CA SER A 401 7.54 -7.97 46.90
C SER A 401 7.79 -8.11 45.40
N PRO A 402 6.93 -7.55 44.53
CA PRO A 402 7.23 -7.47 43.10
C PRO A 402 8.47 -6.65 42.76
N MET A 403 8.91 -5.73 43.65
CA MET A 403 10.06 -4.87 43.40
C MET A 403 11.38 -5.48 43.85
N THR A 404 11.42 -6.01 45.07
CA THR A 404 12.66 -6.48 45.69
C THR A 404 12.80 -7.99 45.71
N ASN A 405 11.72 -8.70 45.38
CA ASN A 405 11.61 -10.14 45.53
C ASN A 405 11.90 -10.62 46.96
N LEU A 406 11.67 -9.78 47.98
CA LEU A 406 11.77 -10.15 49.39
C LEU A 406 10.40 -10.54 49.94
N ALA A 407 10.33 -11.35 50.99
CA ALA A 407 9.06 -11.74 51.60
C ALA A 407 8.35 -10.49 52.19
N LEU A 408 7.06 -10.35 51.90
CA LEU A 408 6.24 -9.27 52.44
C LEU A 408 5.85 -9.59 53.89
N PRO A 409 5.99 -8.64 54.84
CA PRO A 409 5.55 -8.82 56.22
C PRO A 409 4.07 -9.20 56.35
N ASN A 410 3.22 -8.66 55.47
CA ASN A 410 1.81 -9.04 55.35
C ASN A 410 1.25 -8.67 53.97
N ARG A 411 0.04 -9.16 53.66
CA ARG A 411 -0.66 -8.92 52.38
C ARG A 411 -1.58 -7.69 52.39
N ALA A 412 -1.51 -6.83 53.41
CA ALA A 412 -2.35 -5.65 53.49
C ALA A 412 -1.90 -4.61 52.44
N LEU A 413 -2.88 -3.98 51.80
CA LEU A 413 -2.69 -2.91 50.83
C LEU A 413 -3.32 -1.64 51.36
N ILE A 414 -2.56 -0.55 51.36
CA ILE A 414 -2.99 0.75 51.87
C ILE A 414 -3.13 1.72 50.68
N PRO A 415 -4.30 2.34 50.43
CA PRO A 415 -4.43 3.34 49.38
C PRO A 415 -3.49 4.52 49.58
N ASN A 416 -2.64 4.80 48.59
CA ASN A 416 -1.70 5.92 48.62
C ASN A 416 -2.36 7.18 48.04
N ARG A 417 -3.26 7.78 48.81
CA ARG A 417 -4.05 8.95 48.39
C ARG A 417 -3.18 10.16 48.04
N ALA A 418 -2.07 10.35 48.75
CA ALA A 418 -1.14 11.45 48.48
C ALA A 418 -0.49 11.32 47.10
N LEU A 419 0.03 10.13 46.77
CA LEU A 419 0.59 9.86 45.45
C LEU A 419 -0.46 9.99 44.35
N ARG A 420 -1.69 9.53 44.61
CA ARG A 420 -2.81 9.69 43.67
C ARG A 420 -3.08 11.16 43.36
N SER A 421 -3.12 12.03 44.36
CA SER A 421 -3.27 13.48 44.16
C SER A 421 -2.10 14.09 43.39
N SER A 422 -0.85 13.73 43.71
CA SER A 422 0.33 14.23 42.99
C SER A 422 0.37 13.79 41.52
N ILE A 423 -0.05 12.56 41.22
CA ILE A 423 -0.19 12.07 39.84
C ILE A 423 -1.25 12.89 39.10
N GLN A 424 -2.40 13.15 39.72
CA GLN A 424 -3.47 13.96 39.12
C GLN A 424 -3.01 15.39 38.81
N GLU A 425 -2.32 16.05 39.74
CA GLU A 425 -1.75 17.38 39.55
C GLU A 425 -0.70 17.40 38.43
N TYR A 426 0.19 16.40 38.38
CA TYR A 426 1.18 16.26 37.32
C TYR A 426 0.55 16.06 35.94
N LEU A 427 -0.51 15.24 35.84
CA LEU A 427 -1.24 15.04 34.60
C LEU A 427 -1.92 16.33 34.14
N GLN A 428 -2.49 17.11 35.06
CA GLN A 428 -3.08 18.42 34.76
C GLN A 428 -2.02 19.45 34.31
N ALA A 429 -0.87 19.51 34.98
CA ALA A 429 0.22 20.42 34.64
C ALA A 429 0.90 20.08 33.30
N SER A 430 1.05 18.78 33.00
CA SER A 430 1.62 18.28 31.73
C SER A 430 0.74 18.67 30.54
N VAL A 431 -0.58 18.62 30.71
CA VAL A 431 -1.55 19.09 29.71
C VAL A 431 -1.43 20.61 29.51
N ALA A 432 -1.30 21.40 30.58
CA ALA A 432 -1.16 22.85 30.49
C ALA A 432 0.16 23.31 29.84
N LEU A 433 1.26 22.59 30.08
CA LEU A 433 2.57 22.86 29.45
C LEU A 433 2.58 22.51 27.96
N ALA A 434 1.96 21.39 27.57
CA ALA A 434 1.80 21.01 26.17
C ALA A 434 0.96 22.03 25.37
N VAL A 435 -0.01 22.69 26.02
CA VAL A 435 -0.80 23.76 25.40
C VAL A 435 0.03 25.04 25.21
N ARG A 436 0.96 25.36 26.11
CA ARG A 436 1.82 26.56 26.01
C ARG A 436 2.93 26.45 24.98
N SER A 437 3.51 25.26 24.77
CA SER A 437 4.57 25.04 23.76
C SER A 437 4.06 25.05 22.31
N LEU A 438 2.74 25.01 22.10
CA LEU A 438 2.10 25.10 20.79
C LEU A 438 1.86 26.55 20.30
N ASN A 439 2.17 27.57 21.11
CA ASN A 439 2.20 28.98 20.68
C ASN A 439 3.56 29.36 20.06
N LEU A 440 4.00 28.63 19.03
CA LEU A 440 5.09 29.06 18.16
C LEU A 440 4.47 29.65 16.88
N ASN A 441 4.40 30.98 16.88
CA ASN A 441 4.25 31.91 15.75
C ASN A 441 3.56 31.34 14.48
N LEU A 442 2.24 31.54 14.42
CA LEU A 442 1.50 31.76 13.18
C LEU A 442 0.77 33.10 13.29
#